data_AF-A0A434CN16-F1
#
_entry.id   AF-A0A434CN16-F1
#
_cell.length_a   1.000
_cell.length_b   1.000
_cell.length_c   1.000
_cell.angle_alpha   90.00
_cell.angle_beta   90.00
_cell.angle_gamma   90.00
#
_symmetry.space_group_name_H-M   'P 1'
#
loop_
_entity.id
_entity.type
_entity.pdbx_description
1 polymer ?
#
loop_
_entity_poly.entity_id
_entity_poly.type
_entity_poly.pdbx_seq_one_letter_code
_entity_poly.pdbx_strand_id
1 'polypeptide(L)'
;ETFMKFEKSEQSCIFDNAEFGYSKVTVERPLRARGIDGGRAYAPKEIKALKEEGRIAVDGAPVIRRIHKPGKVEADSLRGLFPLTIGGKRLVVEYEPNSELRDTETVPFTEPGGIEAFIRREVLPHASDAWIDESKTSIGYEISFARYFYKPQPLRALDAIRADILALERETDGLMAEIIGAGR
;
A
#
# COMPACT_ATOMS: atom_id res chain seq x y z
N GLU A 1 -38.07 5.28 -9.37
CA GLU A 1 -38.29 6.09 -8.15
C GLU A 1 -37.43 5.68 -6.93
N THR A 2 -36.79 4.51 -6.91
CA THR A 2 -36.07 4.00 -5.72
C THR A 2 -34.68 4.62 -5.47
N PHE A 3 -33.94 5.03 -6.52
CA PHE A 3 -32.56 5.53 -6.39
C PHE A 3 -32.43 6.83 -5.58
N MET A 4 -33.46 7.68 -5.57
CA MET A 4 -33.41 9.02 -4.96
C MET A 4 -33.82 9.04 -3.48
N LYS A 5 -34.31 7.93 -2.93
CA LYS A 5 -34.85 7.89 -1.55
C LYS A 5 -33.79 7.69 -0.48
N PHE A 6 -32.58 7.23 -0.85
CA PHE A 6 -31.49 6.91 0.09
C PHE A 6 -31.98 6.06 1.28
N GLU A 7 -32.76 5.02 1.00
CA GLU A 7 -33.27 4.09 2.00
C GLU A 7 -32.55 2.74 1.88
N LYS A 8 -32.20 2.16 3.04
CA LYS A 8 -31.53 0.86 3.08
C LYS A 8 -32.49 -0.24 2.59
N SER A 9 -32.03 -1.07 1.66
CA SER A 9 -32.77 -2.20 1.10
C SER A 9 -31.82 -3.34 0.73
N GLU A 10 -32.34 -4.43 0.16
CA GLU A 10 -31.52 -5.52 -0.37
C GLU A 10 -30.55 -5.05 -1.47
N GLN A 11 -30.91 -4.00 -2.20
CA GLN A 11 -30.17 -3.47 -3.35
C GLN A 11 -29.49 -2.12 -3.07
N SER A 12 -29.70 -1.55 -1.88
CA SER A 12 -29.15 -0.25 -1.49
C SER A 12 -28.60 -0.32 -0.07
N CYS A 13 -27.29 -0.15 0.05
CA CYS A 13 -26.60 -0.06 1.34
C CYS A 13 -26.13 1.38 1.56
N ILE A 14 -26.31 1.86 2.78
CA ILE A 14 -25.81 3.17 3.23
C ILE A 14 -24.70 2.88 4.23
N PHE A 15 -23.57 3.54 4.04
CA PHE A 15 -22.39 3.33 4.86
C PHE A 15 -21.76 4.66 5.26
N ASP A 16 -20.97 4.65 6.33
CA ASP A 16 -20.13 5.79 6.69
C ASP A 16 -18.93 5.85 5.73
N ASN A 17 -18.74 7.01 5.09
CA ASN A 17 -17.64 7.24 4.17
C ASN A 17 -16.26 6.98 4.82
N ALA A 18 -16.12 7.25 6.12
CA ALA A 18 -14.87 7.04 6.84
C ALA A 18 -14.45 5.56 6.89
N GLU A 19 -15.38 4.60 6.74
CA GLU A 19 -15.07 3.16 6.75
C GLU A 19 -14.36 2.67 5.47
N PHE A 20 -14.41 3.46 4.40
CA PHE A 20 -13.79 3.13 3.10
C PHE A 20 -12.60 4.02 2.78
N GLY A 21 -12.45 5.11 3.52
CA GLY A 21 -11.38 6.09 3.32
C GLY A 21 -10.06 5.62 3.93
N TYR A 22 -8.98 5.88 3.22
CA TYR A 22 -7.62 5.62 3.69
C TYR A 22 -6.65 6.70 3.21
N SER A 23 -5.58 6.87 3.97
CA SER A 23 -4.39 7.59 3.56
C SER A 23 -3.37 6.62 2.96
N LYS A 24 -2.98 6.85 1.73
CA LYS A 24 -1.86 6.19 1.07
C LYS A 24 -0.59 6.98 1.36
N VAL A 25 0.09 6.58 2.42
CA VAL A 25 1.20 7.30 3.06
C VAL A 25 2.52 6.91 2.40
N THR A 26 3.26 7.88 1.89
CA THR A 26 4.61 7.63 1.35
C THR A 26 5.62 7.60 2.50
N VAL A 27 6.33 6.48 2.62
CA VAL A 27 7.39 6.29 3.62
C VAL A 27 8.74 6.34 2.91
N GLU A 28 9.56 7.30 3.29
CA GLU A 28 10.92 7.46 2.78
C GLU A 28 11.93 6.90 3.79
N ARG A 29 13.06 6.42 3.27
CA ARG A 29 14.21 5.94 4.05
C ARG A 29 15.48 6.61 3.52
N PRO A 30 16.52 6.79 4.33
CA PRO A 30 17.70 7.52 3.88
C PRO A 30 18.54 6.69 2.91
N LEU A 31 19.11 7.35 1.91
CA LEU A 31 20.18 6.83 1.09
C LEU A 31 21.43 6.68 1.95
N ARG A 32 22.04 5.50 1.90
CA ARG A 32 23.22 5.16 2.71
C ARG A 32 24.41 4.85 1.82
N ALA A 33 25.59 5.30 2.22
CA ALA A 33 26.82 5.08 1.47
C ALA A 33 28.02 4.79 2.38
N ARG A 34 28.99 4.02 1.89
CA ARG A 34 30.21 3.67 2.63
C ARG A 34 31.29 4.74 2.48
N GLY A 35 32.07 4.96 3.54
CA GLY A 35 33.24 5.85 3.54
C GLY A 35 32.89 7.34 3.40
N ILE A 36 31.66 7.73 3.78
CA ILE A 36 31.22 9.12 3.81
C ILE A 36 31.37 9.71 5.22
N ASP A 37 31.48 11.03 5.31
CA ASP A 37 31.42 11.76 6.58
C ASP A 37 29.96 12.05 6.92
N GLY A 38 29.44 11.40 7.97
CA GLY A 38 28.07 11.58 8.46
C GLY A 38 27.82 12.93 9.15
N GLY A 39 28.83 13.81 9.26
CA GLY A 39 28.72 15.14 9.85
C GLY A 39 28.57 16.29 8.84
N ARG A 40 28.52 16.01 7.53
CA ARG A 40 28.43 17.04 6.48
C ARG A 40 27.28 16.80 5.50
N ALA A 41 26.80 17.89 4.89
CA ALA A 41 25.87 17.80 3.78
C ALA A 41 26.61 17.48 2.46
N TYR A 42 25.93 16.76 1.57
CA TYR A 42 26.39 16.39 0.24
C TYR A 42 25.56 17.10 -0.82
N ALA A 43 26.23 17.71 -1.80
CA ALA A 43 25.56 18.33 -2.94
C ALA A 43 25.05 17.27 -3.93
N PRO A 44 24.02 17.54 -4.75
CA PRO A 44 23.47 16.57 -5.70
C PRO A 44 24.51 15.92 -6.63
N LYS A 45 25.54 16.68 -7.05
CA LYS A 45 26.64 16.15 -7.87
C LYS A 45 27.48 15.12 -7.13
N GLU A 46 27.74 15.31 -5.84
CA GLU A 46 28.48 14.35 -5.01
C GLU A 46 27.65 13.10 -4.77
N ILE A 47 26.34 13.25 -4.49
CA ILE A 47 25.42 12.11 -4.32
C ILE A 47 25.36 11.27 -5.60
N LYS A 48 25.31 11.92 -6.76
CA LYS A 48 25.36 11.23 -8.07
C LYS A 48 26.68 10.46 -8.24
N ALA A 49 27.83 11.06 -7.90
CA ALA A 49 29.12 10.38 -7.95
C ALA A 49 29.15 9.15 -7.02
N LEU A 50 28.62 9.24 -5.79
CA LEU A 50 28.52 8.08 -4.88
C LEU A 50 27.72 6.92 -5.47
N LYS A 51 26.66 7.22 -6.24
CA LYS A 51 25.87 6.21 -6.96
C LYS A 51 26.67 5.57 -8.09
N GLU A 52 27.33 6.38 -8.92
CA GLU A 52 28.14 5.92 -10.06
C GLU A 52 29.37 5.13 -9.62
N GLU A 53 29.98 5.48 -8.50
CA GLU A 53 31.10 4.76 -7.87
C GLU A 53 30.66 3.44 -7.18
N GLY A 54 29.37 3.13 -7.14
CA GLY A 54 28.85 1.92 -6.49
C GLY A 54 29.00 1.92 -4.96
N ARG A 55 29.04 3.11 -4.34
CA ARG A 55 29.26 3.26 -2.89
C ARG A 55 27.99 3.16 -2.05
N ILE A 56 26.83 3.06 -2.69
CA ILE A 56 25.54 2.94 -2.02
C ILE A 56 25.47 1.56 -1.36
N ALA A 57 25.19 1.55 -0.07
CA ALA A 57 25.09 0.31 0.70
C ALA A 57 24.20 0.52 1.93
N VAL A 58 23.38 -0.48 2.24
CA VAL A 58 22.43 -0.45 3.36
C VAL A 58 23.13 -0.33 4.72
N ASP A 59 24.35 -0.85 4.84
CA ASP A 59 25.20 -0.78 6.04
C ASP A 59 26.02 0.54 6.13
N GLY A 60 25.88 1.42 5.15
CA GLY A 60 26.57 2.71 5.11
C GLY A 60 25.98 3.75 6.07
N ALA A 61 26.66 4.88 6.18
CA ALA A 61 26.13 6.04 6.90
C ALA A 61 25.06 6.75 6.05
N PRO A 62 24.03 7.35 6.67
CA PRO A 62 23.00 8.08 5.93
C PRO A 62 23.58 9.35 5.30
N VAL A 63 23.25 9.58 4.03
CA VAL A 63 23.68 10.74 3.27
C VAL A 63 22.83 11.95 3.69
N ILE A 64 23.47 12.98 4.24
CA ILE A 64 22.79 14.22 4.60
C ILE A 64 22.71 15.10 3.36
N ARG A 65 21.49 15.48 2.95
CA ARG A 65 21.28 16.46 1.87
C ARG A 65 21.32 17.90 2.36
N ARG A 66 20.96 18.12 3.63
CA ARG A 66 20.88 19.46 4.22
C ARG A 66 21.11 19.45 5.73
N ILE A 67 21.82 20.47 6.21
CA ILE A 67 21.98 20.77 7.63
C ILE A 67 21.36 22.14 7.88
N HIS A 68 20.45 22.24 8.86
CA HIS A 68 19.84 23.49 9.27
C HIS A 68 20.71 24.23 10.29
N LYS A 69 20.67 25.57 10.24
CA LYS A 69 21.31 26.39 11.26
C LYS A 69 20.63 26.17 12.63
N PRO A 70 21.37 26.24 13.76
CA PRO A 70 20.78 26.12 15.09
C PRO A 70 19.56 27.03 15.27
N GLY A 71 18.48 26.49 15.83
CA GLY A 71 17.25 27.24 16.15
C GLY A 71 16.39 27.66 14.97
N LYS A 72 16.74 27.30 13.72
CA LYS A 72 15.95 27.67 12.54
C LYS A 72 14.75 26.74 12.29
N VAL A 73 14.91 25.47 12.61
CA VAL A 73 13.91 24.42 12.37
C VAL A 73 13.91 23.51 13.59
N GLU A 74 12.73 23.09 14.04
CA GLU A 74 12.57 22.11 15.12
C GLU A 74 12.73 20.69 14.57
N ALA A 75 13.22 19.78 15.42
CA ALA A 75 13.38 18.40 15.03
C ALA A 75 12.01 17.70 14.98
N ASP A 76 11.74 17.02 13.87
CA ASP A 76 10.60 16.14 13.69
C ASP A 76 11.01 14.96 12.81
N SER A 77 11.44 13.88 13.45
CA SER A 77 11.89 12.67 12.75
C SER A 77 10.78 12.03 11.92
N LEU A 78 9.50 12.18 12.28
CA LEU A 78 8.41 11.65 11.46
C LEU A 78 8.24 12.41 10.14
N ARG A 79 8.74 13.63 10.05
CA ARG A 79 8.67 14.49 8.86
C ARG A 79 10.05 14.73 8.21
N GLY A 80 11.02 13.86 8.50
CA GLY A 80 12.33 13.87 7.85
C GLY A 80 13.34 14.87 8.42
N LEU A 81 13.04 15.46 9.58
CA LEU A 81 13.88 16.44 10.27
C LEU A 81 14.55 15.80 11.48
N PHE A 82 15.74 15.24 11.29
CA PHE A 82 16.41 14.43 12.30
C PHE A 82 17.36 15.26 13.17
N PRO A 83 17.34 15.08 14.50
CA PRO A 83 18.33 15.68 15.38
C PRO A 83 19.68 14.95 15.23
N LEU A 84 20.76 15.70 15.03
CA LEU A 84 22.11 15.15 14.93
C LEU A 84 23.12 16.06 15.64
N THR A 85 24.07 15.46 16.37
CA THR A 85 25.16 16.20 17.02
C THR A 85 26.38 16.23 16.12
N ILE A 86 26.76 17.42 15.65
CA ILE A 86 27.93 17.63 14.78
C ILE A 86 28.87 18.61 15.49
N GLY A 87 30.11 18.18 15.77
CA GLY A 87 31.11 19.02 16.46
C GLY A 87 30.63 19.56 17.81
N GLY A 88 29.89 18.74 18.57
CA GLY A 88 29.33 19.11 19.89
C GLY A 88 28.08 19.99 19.84
N LYS A 89 27.58 20.36 18.66
CA LYS A 89 26.36 21.16 18.50
C LYS A 89 25.21 20.28 18.05
N ARG A 90 24.06 20.38 18.73
CA ARG A 90 22.80 19.78 18.26
C ARG A 90 22.24 20.58 17.10
N LEU A 91 22.10 19.93 15.95
CA LEU A 91 21.57 20.48 14.71
C LEU A 91 20.41 19.60 14.22
N VAL A 92 19.65 20.13 13.26
CA VAL A 92 18.60 19.39 12.55
C VAL A 92 19.09 19.14 11.13
N VAL A 93 18.95 17.91 10.65
CA VAL A 93 19.39 17.48 9.33
C VAL A 93 18.26 16.83 8.55
N GLU A 94 18.37 16.91 7.23
CA GLU A 94 17.51 16.16 6.32
C GLU A 94 18.39 15.16 5.56
N TYR A 95 17.94 13.92 5.48
CA TYR A 95 18.62 12.89 4.70
C TYR A 95 18.15 12.90 3.25
N GLU A 96 19.03 12.45 2.36
CA GLU A 96 18.65 12.17 0.98
C GLU A 96 17.75 10.93 0.94
N PRO A 97 16.56 10.98 0.32
CA PRO A 97 15.70 9.81 0.21
C PRO A 97 16.30 8.75 -0.71
N ASN A 98 16.15 7.48 -0.36
CA ASN A 98 16.47 6.36 -1.24
C ASN A 98 15.21 5.89 -1.97
N SER A 99 15.11 6.19 -3.26
CA SER A 99 13.98 5.77 -4.10
C SER A 99 13.80 4.26 -4.20
N GLU A 100 14.86 3.47 -4.05
CA GLU A 100 14.78 1.99 -4.09
C GLU A 100 14.19 1.40 -2.81
N LEU A 101 14.23 2.16 -1.71
CA LEU A 101 13.67 1.78 -0.42
C LEU A 101 12.42 2.60 -0.08
N ARG A 102 11.90 3.41 -1.00
CA ARG A 102 10.63 4.09 -0.78
C ARG A 102 9.52 3.05 -0.73
N ASP A 103 8.64 3.18 0.25
CA ASP A 103 7.48 2.33 0.38
C ASP A 103 6.19 3.13 0.50
N THR A 104 5.06 2.44 0.47
CA THR A 104 3.75 3.06 0.65
C THR A 104 2.86 2.24 1.57
N GLU A 105 2.41 2.88 2.64
CA GLU A 105 1.50 2.28 3.59
C GLU A 105 0.06 2.72 3.33
N THR A 106 -0.88 1.82 3.51
CA THR A 106 -2.33 2.12 3.43
C THR A 106 -2.89 2.18 4.84
N VAL A 107 -3.18 3.38 5.31
CA VAL A 107 -3.66 3.63 6.68
C VAL A 107 -5.15 4.01 6.63
N PRO A 108 -6.06 3.18 7.16
CA PRO A 108 -7.49 3.52 7.21
C PRO A 108 -7.73 4.81 7.99
N PHE A 109 -8.76 5.57 7.64
CA PHE A 109 -9.16 6.76 8.41
C PHE A 109 -9.62 6.42 9.83
N THR A 110 -10.06 5.19 10.04
CA THR A 110 -10.47 4.65 11.33
C THR A 110 -9.30 4.15 12.18
N GLU A 111 -8.06 4.26 11.70
CA GLU A 111 -6.87 3.87 12.46
C GLU A 111 -6.76 4.67 13.77
N PRO A 112 -6.73 4.00 14.94
CA PRO A 112 -6.61 4.68 16.22
C PRO A 112 -5.29 5.47 16.32
N GLY A 113 -5.39 6.80 16.50
CA GLY A 113 -4.23 7.69 16.54
C GLY A 113 -3.68 8.08 15.16
N GLY A 114 -4.35 7.67 14.08
CA GLY A 114 -4.08 8.07 12.70
C GLY A 114 -2.72 7.59 12.18
N ILE A 115 -2.24 8.29 11.15
CA ILE A 115 -1.01 7.94 10.42
C ILE A 115 0.20 7.85 11.36
N GLU A 116 0.38 8.82 12.26
CA GLU A 116 1.57 8.83 13.13
C GLU A 116 1.62 7.62 14.07
N ALA A 117 0.48 7.21 14.64
CA ALA A 117 0.41 6.03 15.50
C ALA A 117 0.72 4.75 14.72
N PHE A 118 0.18 4.63 13.51
CA PHE A 118 0.47 3.51 12.61
C PHE A 118 1.96 3.43 12.28
N ILE A 119 2.56 4.53 11.81
CA ILE A 119 3.97 4.58 11.43
C ILE A 119 4.88 4.24 12.62
N ARG A 120 4.57 4.73 13.82
CA ARG A 120 5.32 4.40 15.04
C ARG A 120 5.23 2.91 15.42
N ARG A 121 4.09 2.27 15.18
CA ARG A 121 3.82 0.89 15.56
C ARG A 121 4.35 -0.12 14.53
N GLU A 122 4.14 0.15 13.25
CA GLU A 122 4.38 -0.81 12.17
C GLU A 122 5.66 -0.51 11.38
N VAL A 123 6.05 0.76 11.23
CA VAL A 123 7.18 1.13 10.35
C VAL A 123 8.47 1.33 11.15
N LEU A 124 8.44 2.20 12.17
CA LEU A 124 9.65 2.58 12.91
C LEU A 124 10.38 1.41 13.61
N PRO A 125 9.72 0.34 14.08
CA PRO A 125 10.44 -0.83 14.62
C PRO A 125 11.31 -1.55 13.59
N HIS A 126 10.98 -1.45 12.31
CA HIS A 126 11.73 -2.07 11.21
C HIS A 126 12.67 -1.09 10.50
N ALA A 127 12.33 0.21 10.50
CA ALA A 127 13.16 1.28 9.95
C ALA A 127 13.09 2.53 10.83
N SER A 128 13.98 2.62 11.82
CA SER A 128 13.95 3.66 12.87
C SER A 128 14.17 5.08 12.35
N ASP A 129 14.75 5.22 11.16
CA ASP A 129 15.06 6.47 10.49
C ASP A 129 14.18 6.70 9.24
N ALA A 130 13.06 5.97 9.14
CA ALA A 130 12.04 6.26 8.14
C ALA A 130 11.23 7.50 8.51
N TRP A 131 10.70 8.18 7.50
CA TRP A 131 9.84 9.35 7.69
C TRP A 131 8.73 9.41 6.64
N ILE A 132 7.70 10.19 6.94
CA ILE A 132 6.54 10.40 6.07
C ILE A 132 6.85 11.54 5.10
N ASP A 133 6.61 11.32 3.81
CA ASP A 133 6.52 12.40 2.83
C ASP A 133 5.06 12.83 2.66
N GLU A 134 4.65 13.86 3.40
CA GLU A 134 3.30 14.41 3.36
C GLU A 134 2.95 14.97 1.97
N SER A 135 3.95 15.44 1.20
CA SER A 135 3.71 16.00 -0.15
C SER A 135 3.34 14.95 -1.19
N LYS A 136 3.71 13.68 -0.95
CA LYS A 136 3.39 12.53 -1.81
C LYS A 136 2.28 11.64 -1.22
N THR A 137 1.79 11.96 -0.03
CA THR A 137 0.71 11.21 0.61
C THR A 137 -0.63 11.62 0.00
N SER A 138 -1.49 10.62 -0.27
CA SER A 138 -2.77 10.83 -0.96
C SER A 138 -3.92 10.17 -0.21
N ILE A 139 -5.15 10.61 -0.49
CA ILE A 139 -6.38 10.03 0.05
C ILE A 139 -7.00 9.13 -1.01
N GLY A 140 -7.37 7.92 -0.61
CA GLY A 140 -8.12 6.97 -1.43
C GLY A 140 -9.39 6.51 -0.72
N TYR A 141 -10.33 6.00 -1.51
CA TYR A 141 -11.52 5.31 -1.02
C TYR A 141 -11.66 3.98 -1.75
N GLU A 142 -11.95 2.91 -1.03
CA GLU A 142 -12.15 1.59 -1.62
C GLU A 142 -13.35 0.88 -0.99
N ILE A 143 -14.25 0.39 -1.84
CA ILE A 143 -15.39 -0.44 -1.43
C ILE A 143 -15.35 -1.78 -2.16
N SER A 144 -15.28 -2.87 -1.38
CA SER A 144 -15.34 -4.22 -1.94
C SER A 144 -16.78 -4.62 -2.21
N PHE A 145 -17.20 -4.55 -3.48
CA PHE A 145 -18.56 -4.97 -3.87
C PHE A 145 -18.84 -6.44 -3.53
N ALA A 146 -17.84 -7.31 -3.68
CA ALA A 146 -17.98 -8.72 -3.35
C ALA A 146 -18.29 -8.92 -1.85
N ARG A 147 -17.61 -8.18 -0.96
CA ARG A 147 -17.86 -8.27 0.48
C ARG A 147 -19.30 -7.90 0.86
N TYR A 148 -19.89 -6.92 0.19
CA TYR A 148 -21.19 -6.36 0.60
C TYR A 148 -22.38 -6.88 -0.21
N PHE A 149 -22.18 -7.27 -1.47
CA PHE A 149 -23.27 -7.59 -2.40
C PHE A 149 -23.18 -9.02 -2.97
N TYR A 150 -22.07 -9.73 -2.80
CA TYR A 150 -21.99 -11.10 -3.29
C TYR A 150 -22.84 -12.04 -2.42
N LYS A 151 -23.80 -12.69 -3.05
CA LYS A 151 -24.58 -13.77 -2.45
C LYS A 151 -24.05 -15.08 -3.03
N PRO A 152 -23.46 -15.96 -2.20
CA PRO A 152 -23.04 -17.27 -2.67
C PRO A 152 -24.23 -17.98 -3.32
N GLN A 153 -24.08 -18.37 -4.58
CA GLN A 153 -25.09 -19.20 -5.23
C GLN A 153 -24.93 -20.63 -4.73
N PRO A 154 -25.97 -21.23 -4.12
CA PRO A 154 -25.89 -22.62 -3.71
C PRO A 154 -25.68 -23.49 -4.95
N LEU A 155 -24.79 -24.47 -4.84
CA LEU A 155 -24.63 -25.47 -5.90
C LEU A 155 -25.92 -26.27 -6.04
N ARG A 156 -26.29 -26.60 -7.28
CA ARG A 156 -27.40 -27.53 -7.54
C ARG A 156 -27.11 -28.88 -6.86
N ALA A 157 -28.16 -29.51 -6.33
CA ALA A 157 -28.03 -30.79 -5.63
C ALA A 157 -27.45 -31.89 -6.54
N LEU A 158 -26.68 -32.80 -5.95
CA LEU A 158 -26.06 -33.91 -6.71
C LEU A 158 -27.10 -34.78 -7.42
N ASP A 159 -28.26 -34.99 -6.81
CA ASP A 159 -29.35 -35.75 -7.42
C ASP A 159 -29.92 -35.06 -8.66
N ALA A 160 -29.99 -33.73 -8.66
CA ALA A 160 -30.41 -32.95 -9.82
C ALA A 160 -29.37 -33.04 -10.94
N ILE A 161 -28.07 -32.96 -10.61
CA ILE A 161 -26.98 -33.19 -11.57
C ILE A 161 -27.11 -34.57 -12.21
N ARG A 162 -27.35 -35.59 -11.40
CA ARG A 162 -27.50 -36.98 -11.85
C ARG A 162 -28.72 -37.15 -12.76
N ALA A 163 -29.86 -36.57 -12.39
CA ALA A 163 -31.08 -36.63 -13.19
C ALA A 163 -30.87 -35.99 -14.57
N ASP A 164 -30.21 -34.84 -14.64
CA ASP A 164 -29.90 -34.16 -15.90
C ASP A 164 -28.97 -35.00 -16.78
N ILE A 165 -27.91 -35.59 -16.21
CA ILE A 165 -26.98 -36.47 -16.96
C ILE A 165 -27.73 -37.66 -17.56
N LEU A 166 -28.55 -38.35 -16.77
CA LEU A 166 -29.34 -39.50 -17.25
C LEU A 166 -30.37 -39.10 -18.31
N ALA A 167 -30.93 -37.89 -18.24
CA ALA A 167 -31.84 -37.37 -19.24
C ALA A 167 -31.11 -37.11 -20.57
N LEU A 168 -29.93 -36.49 -20.51
CA LEU A 168 -29.08 -36.25 -21.68
C LEU A 168 -28.59 -37.55 -22.33
N GLU A 169 -28.25 -38.57 -21.54
CA GLU A 169 -27.88 -39.90 -22.06
C GLU A 169 -29.03 -40.51 -22.88
N ARG A 170 -30.26 -40.48 -22.34
CA ARG A 170 -31.44 -41.01 -23.04
C ARG A 170 -31.78 -40.25 -24.31
N GLU A 171 -31.62 -38.92 -24.30
CA GLU A 171 -31.80 -38.09 -25.50
C GLU A 171 -30.76 -38.43 -26.58
N THR A 172 -29.50 -38.60 -26.17
CA THR A 172 -28.40 -38.95 -27.08
C THR A 172 -28.58 -40.34 -27.68
N ASP A 173 -28.97 -41.32 -26.87
CA ASP A 173 -29.29 -42.67 -27.34
C ASP A 173 -30.45 -42.66 -28.36
N GLY A 174 -31.47 -41.83 -28.12
CA GLY A 174 -32.57 -41.62 -29.06
C GLY A 174 -32.12 -41.02 -30.40
N LEU A 175 -31.31 -39.96 -30.35
CA LEU A 175 -30.71 -39.31 -31.54
C LEU A 175 -29.81 -40.28 -32.32
N MET A 176 -28.98 -41.07 -31.63
CA MET A 176 -28.12 -42.06 -32.26
C MET A 176 -28.92 -43.19 -32.92
N ALA A 177 -30.01 -43.64 -32.29
CA ALA A 177 -30.91 -44.61 -32.88
C ALA A 177 -31.64 -44.06 -34.11
N GLU A 178 -31.98 -42.77 -34.15
CA GLU A 178 -32.56 -42.12 -35.33
C GLU A 178 -31.55 -42.04 -36.49
N ILE A 179 -30.31 -41.64 -36.22
CA ILE A 179 -29.23 -41.54 -37.23
C ILE A 179 -28.85 -42.93 -37.78
N ILE A 180 -28.71 -43.93 -36.92
CA ILE A 180 -28.34 -45.30 -37.31
C ILE A 180 -29.54 -46.05 -37.92
N GLY A 181 -30.76 -45.77 -37.44
CA GLY A 181 -32.00 -46.38 -37.90
C GLY A 181 -32.57 -45.80 -39.20
N ALA A 182 -32.23 -44.55 -39.54
CA ALA A 182 -32.54 -43.93 -40.83
C ALA A 182 -31.63 -44.43 -41.98
N GLY A 183 -30.66 -45.30 -41.68
CA GLY A 183 -29.82 -46.01 -42.65
C GLY A 183 -30.32 -47.41 -42.97
N ARG A 184 -31.59 -47.57 -43.35
CA ARG A 184 -32.11 -48.77 -44.04
C ARG A 184 -33.16 -48.42 -45.07
#